data_AF-A0AAV8ZZD7-F1
#
_entry.id   AF-A0AAV8ZZD7-F1
#
_cell.length_a   1.000
_cell.length_b   1.000
_cell.length_c   1.000
_cell.angle_alpha   90.00
_cell.angle_beta   90.00
_cell.angle_gamma   90.00
#
_symmetry.space_group_name_H-M   'P 1'
#
loop_
_entity.id
_entity.type
_entity.pdbx_description
1 polymer ?
#
loop_
_entity_poly.entity_id
_entity_poly.type
_entity_poly.pdbx_seq_one_letter_code
_entity_poly.pdbx_strand_id
1 'polypeptide(L)'
;MALEMCPKGARGYGITSYVCLLDNLIDHADDVRELRFRGVLVNCLGNDQQVADLFNELATDRTPDPKTYVDIITKIQVQGHHRNDLQHAF
;
A
#
# COMPACT_ATOMS: atom_id res chain seq x y z
N MET A 1 -33.00 -16.56 -13.09
CA MET A 1 -31.84 -15.65 -13.10
C MET A 1 -31.10 -15.84 -11.80
N ALA A 2 -29.88 -16.36 -11.88
CA ALA A 2 -29.07 -16.73 -10.73
C ALA A 2 -27.84 -15.81 -10.65
N LEU A 3 -27.61 -15.24 -9.46
CA LEU A 3 -26.34 -14.71 -8.92
C LEU A 3 -25.69 -13.47 -9.58
N GLU A 4 -26.32 -12.29 -9.49
CA GLU A 4 -25.63 -11.00 -9.78
C GLU A 4 -25.83 -9.90 -8.72
N MET A 5 -26.22 -10.26 -7.50
CA MET A 5 -26.36 -9.26 -6.43
C MET A 5 -25.46 -9.62 -5.26
N CYS A 6 -24.15 -9.46 -5.46
CA CYS A 6 -23.25 -9.26 -4.34
C CYS A 6 -23.64 -7.91 -3.72
N PRO A 7 -24.16 -7.88 -2.48
CA PRO A 7 -24.54 -6.62 -1.87
C PRO A 7 -23.27 -5.78 -1.76
N LYS A 8 -23.31 -4.54 -2.26
CA LYS A 8 -22.27 -3.51 -2.10
C LYS A 8 -22.11 -3.09 -0.62
N GLY A 9 -22.13 -4.06 0.29
CA GLY A 9 -22.03 -3.93 1.73
C GLY A 9 -20.67 -4.41 2.18
N ALA A 10 -19.83 -3.46 2.59
CA ALA A 10 -18.66 -3.63 3.47
C ALA A 10 -17.53 -4.59 3.06
N ARG A 11 -17.67 -5.43 2.04
CA ARG A 11 -16.69 -6.49 1.70
C ARG A 11 -15.77 -6.17 0.52
N GLY A 12 -16.06 -5.11 -0.24
CA GLY A 12 -15.26 -4.72 -1.42
C GLY A 12 -14.05 -3.83 -1.13
N TYR A 13 -13.96 -3.25 0.07
CA TYR A 13 -12.94 -2.24 0.39
C TYR A 13 -11.67 -2.83 1.02
N GLY A 14 -11.74 -4.02 1.63
CA GLY A 14 -10.60 -4.57 2.36
C GLY A 14 -9.36 -4.77 1.49
N ILE A 15 -9.54 -5.22 0.25
CA ILE A 15 -8.43 -5.44 -0.69
C ILE A 15 -7.87 -4.10 -1.16
N THR A 16 -8.72 -3.18 -1.63
CA THR A 16 -8.30 -1.85 -2.11
C THR A 16 -7.58 -1.05 -1.03
N SER A 17 -8.10 -1.06 0.20
CA SER A 17 -7.51 -0.34 1.32
C SER A 17 -6.20 -0.96 1.81
N TYR A 18 -6.04 -2.28 1.71
CA TYR A 18 -4.77 -2.94 1.97
C TYR A 18 -3.72 -2.62 0.90
N VAL A 19 -4.11 -2.60 -0.38
CA VAL A 19 -3.23 -2.18 -1.49
C VAL A 19 -2.78 -0.73 -1.30
N CYS A 20 -3.68 0.20 -0.95
CA CYS A 20 -3.30 1.59 -0.66
C CYS A 20 -2.32 1.71 0.51
N LEU A 21 -2.49 0.90 1.57
CA LEU A 21 -1.56 0.90 2.70
C LEU A 21 -0.18 0.40 2.27
N LEU A 22 -0.11 -0.69 1.49
CA LEU A 22 1.15 -1.24 1.00
C LEU A 22 1.86 -0.31 0.03
N ASP A 23 1.14 0.39 -0.84
CA ASP A 23 1.69 1.45 -1.70
C ASP A 23 2.35 2.58 -0.90
N ASN A 24 1.80 2.97 0.26
CA ASN A 24 2.46 3.96 1.12
C ASN A 24 3.71 3.42 1.85
N LEU A 25 3.92 2.10 1.87
CA LEU A 25 5.03 1.45 2.56
C LEU A 25 6.11 0.93 1.61
N ILE A 26 5.78 0.68 0.34
CA ILE A 26 6.64 0.04 -0.65
C ILE A 26 6.89 1.04 -1.78
N ASP A 27 8.09 1.62 -1.81
CA ASP A 27 8.57 2.44 -2.93
C ASP A 27 9.71 1.72 -3.66
N HIS A 28 10.54 0.98 -2.91
CA HIS A 28 11.70 0.26 -3.41
C HIS A 28 11.75 -1.20 -2.95
N ALA A 29 12.57 -2.02 -3.62
CA ALA A 29 12.78 -3.42 -3.26
C ALA A 29 13.29 -3.63 -1.82
N ASP A 30 14.01 -2.65 -1.26
CA ASP A 30 14.50 -2.70 0.12
C ASP A 30 13.35 -2.63 1.14
N ASP A 31 12.29 -1.87 0.84
CA ASP A 31 11.09 -1.82 1.69
C ASP A 31 10.38 -3.17 1.71
N VAL A 32 10.25 -3.82 0.54
CA VAL A 32 9.69 -5.17 0.41
C VAL A 32 10.50 -6.16 1.25
N ARG A 33 11.84 -6.08 1.19
CA ARG A 33 12.73 -6.95 1.98
C ARG A 33 12.50 -6.77 3.48
N GLU A 34 12.43 -5.53 3.95
CA GLU A 34 12.24 -5.21 5.37
C GLU A 34 10.86 -5.68 5.87
N LEU A 35 9.80 -5.45 5.08
CA LEU A 35 8.45 -5.89 5.42
C LEU A 35 8.34 -7.41 5.46
N ARG A 36 9.02 -8.13 4.56
CA ARG A 36 9.11 -9.58 4.59
C ARG A 36 9.88 -10.08 5.80
N PHE A 37 11.03 -9.47 6.09
CA PHE A 37 11.85 -9.82 7.25
C PHE A 37 11.08 -9.67 8.56
N ARG A 38 10.25 -8.63 8.67
CA ARG A 38 9.37 -8.41 9.83
C ARG A 38 8.09 -9.25 9.83
N GLY A 39 7.84 -10.05 8.79
CA GLY A 39 6.64 -10.88 8.67
C GLY A 39 5.35 -10.11 8.38
N VAL A 40 5.44 -8.83 7.98
CA VAL A 40 4.30 -7.99 7.61
C VAL A 40 3.80 -8.33 6.21
N LEU A 41 4.73 -8.69 5.32
CA LEU A 41 4.45 -9.06 3.93
C LEU A 41 4.89 -10.50 3.66
N VAL A 42 3.98 -11.32 3.14
CA VAL A 42 4.32 -12.64 2.59
C VAL A 42 4.34 -12.52 1.07
N ASN A 43 5.54 -12.63 0.49
CA ASN A 43 5.73 -12.51 -0.95
C ASN A 43 5.70 -13.88 -1.63
N CYS A 44 4.78 -14.04 -2.58
CA CYS A 44 4.65 -15.22 -3.46
C CYS A 44 4.83 -14.88 -4.95
N LEU A 45 5.17 -13.63 -5.28
CA LEU A 45 5.11 -13.06 -6.63
C LEU A 45 6.45 -13.01 -7.37
N GLY A 46 7.57 -13.31 -6.70
CA GLY A 46 8.90 -13.30 -7.32
C GLY A 46 9.93 -12.61 -6.43
N ASN A 47 10.87 -11.89 -7.05
CA ASN A 47 11.88 -11.14 -6.29
C ASN A 47 11.31 -9.81 -5.75
N ASP A 48 12.04 -9.19 -4.81
CA ASP A 48 11.57 -7.98 -4.12
C ASP A 48 11.36 -6.78 -5.06
N GLN A 49 12.11 -6.67 -6.16
CA GLN A 49 11.93 -5.61 -7.15
C GLN A 49 10.61 -5.77 -7.91
N GLN A 50 10.28 -6.98 -8.35
CA GLN A 50 9.03 -7.26 -9.07
C GLN A 50 7.80 -6.94 -8.20
N VAL A 51 7.92 -7.13 -6.89
CA VAL A 51 6.86 -6.78 -5.94
C VAL A 51 6.73 -5.26 -5.82
N ALA A 52 7.85 -4.54 -5.70
CA ALA A 52 7.83 -3.09 -5.65
C ALA A 52 7.21 -2.49 -6.93
N ASP A 53 7.64 -2.97 -8.10
CA ASP A 53 7.12 -2.52 -9.39
C ASP A 53 5.59 -2.73 -9.48
N LEU A 54 5.09 -3.91 -9.06
CA LEU A 54 3.65 -4.20 -9.04
C LEU A 54 2.87 -3.21 -8.17
N PHE A 55 3.33 -2.92 -6.96
CA PHE A 55 2.63 -2.01 -6.06
C PHE A 55 2.68 -0.57 -6.56
N ASN A 56 3.81 -0.14 -7.13
CA ASN A 56 3.95 1.17 -7.77
C ASN A 56 3.03 1.32 -9.00
N GLU A 57 2.90 0.28 -9.81
CA GLU A 57 1.96 0.26 -10.95
C GLU A 57 0.51 0.32 -10.48
N LEU A 58 0.14 -0.47 -9.47
CA LEU A 58 -1.21 -0.44 -8.88
C LEU A 58 -1.56 0.92 -8.25
N ALA A 59 -0.55 1.66 -7.81
CA ALA A 59 -0.68 2.98 -7.24
C ALA A 59 -0.77 4.11 -8.27
N THR A 60 -0.60 3.82 -9.56
CA THR A 60 -0.60 4.86 -10.60
C THR A 60 -1.99 5.52 -10.75
N ASP A 61 -3.06 4.85 -10.31
CA ASP A 61 -4.43 5.40 -10.21
C ASP A 61 -4.87 5.51 -8.73
N ARG A 62 -4.14 6.31 -7.95
CA ARG A 62 -4.47 6.67 -6.57
C ARG A 62 -5.75 7.51 -6.52
N THR A 63 -6.90 6.87 -6.62
CA THR A 63 -8.13 7.43 -6.06
C THR A 63 -8.30 6.86 -4.64
N PRO A 64 -7.94 7.61 -3.58
CA PRO A 64 -8.02 7.08 -2.22
C PRO A 64 -9.47 6.71 -1.91
N ASP A 65 -9.72 5.45 -1.52
CA ASP A 65 -11.00 5.06 -0.96
C ASP A 65 -11.11 5.64 0.46
N PRO A 66 -12.02 6.60 0.71
CA PRO A 66 -11.91 7.54 1.83
C PRO A 66 -12.28 6.96 3.20
N LYS A 67 -12.41 5.63 3.36
CA LYS A 67 -13.08 5.06 4.54
C LYS A 67 -12.23 4.09 5.37
N THR A 68 -11.14 3.54 4.86
CA THR A 68 -10.36 2.53 5.60
C THR A 68 -8.88 2.91 5.67
N TYR A 69 -8.31 2.88 6.88
CA TYR A 69 -6.91 3.21 7.18
C TYR A 69 -6.48 4.66 6.92
N VAL A 70 -7.39 5.60 6.64
CA VAL A 70 -7.05 7.01 6.39
C VAL A 70 -6.21 7.62 7.52
N ASP A 71 -6.56 7.38 8.79
CA ASP A 71 -5.79 7.88 9.93
C ASP A 71 -4.36 7.35 9.97
N ILE A 72 -4.17 6.08 9.56
CA ILE A 72 -2.86 5.43 9.54
C ILE A 72 -2.05 5.95 8.36
N ILE A 73 -2.66 6.03 7.17
CA ILE A 73 -2.04 6.56 5.95
C ILE A 73 -1.62 8.03 6.17
N THR A 74 -2.49 8.88 6.71
CA THR A 74 -2.17 10.28 7.00
C THR A 74 -1.03 10.39 8.00
N LYS A 75 -0.98 9.56 9.04
CA LYS A 75 0.14 9.55 10.00
C LYS A 75 1.46 9.14 9.35
N ILE A 76 1.46 8.12 8.49
CA ILE A 76 2.63 7.68 7.73
C ILE A 76 3.12 8.80 6.80
N GLN A 77 2.21 9.46 6.07
CA GLN A 77 2.55 10.54 5.14
C GLN A 77 3.11 11.78 5.84
N VAL A 78 2.54 12.17 7.00
CA VAL A 78 3.06 13.28 7.82
C VAL A 78 4.47 12.98 8.33
N GLN A 79 4.75 11.74 8.72
CA GLN A 79 6.09 11.30 9.12
C GLN A 79 7.07 11.24 7.93
N GLY A 80 6.60 10.83 6.76
CA GLY A 80 7.38 10.81 5.52
C GLY A 80 7.81 12.21 5.07
N HIS A 81 6.94 13.22 5.17
CA HIS A 81 7.31 14.61 4.88
C HIS A 81 8.47 15.10 5.75
N HIS A 82 8.42 14.83 7.07
CA HIS A 82 9.53 15.16 7.98
C HIS A 82 10.85 14.44 7.65
N ARG A 83 10.78 13.28 6.97
CA ARG A 83 11.95 12.50 6.56
C ARG A 83 12.58 13.04 5.26
N ASN A 84 11.78 13.62 4.36
CA ASN A 84 12.26 14.25 3.11
C ASN A 84 12.93 15.61 3.35
N ASP A 85 12.52 16.38 4.38
CA ASP A 85 13.19 17.64 4.74
C ASP A 85 14.62 17.45 5.28
N LEU A 86 14.99 16.24 5.70
CA LEU A 86 16.33 15.91 6.22
C LEU A 86 17.27 15.31 5.17
N GLN A 87 16.79 14.94 3.98
CA GLN A 87 17.63 14.43 2.88
C GLN A 87 18.06 15.51 1.87
N HIS A 88 17.54 16.74 1.99
CA HIS A 88 18.01 17.91 1.23
C HIS A 88 18.93 18.85 2.03
N ALA A 89 19.31 18.47 3.26
CA ALA A 89 20.14 19.29 4.16
C ALA A 89 21.62 18.87 4.25
N PHE A 90 22.10 17.94 3.41
CA PHE A 90 23.53 17.60 3.29
C PHE A 90 23.92 17.31 1.84
#